data_AF-A0A1G9J6C4-F1
#
_entry.id   AF-A0A1G9J6C4-F1
#
_cell.length_a   1.000
_cell.length_b   1.000
_cell.length_c   1.000
_cell.angle_alpha   90.00
_cell.angle_beta   90.00
_cell.angle_gamma   90.00
#
_symmetry.space_group_name_H-M   'P 1'
#
loop_
_entity.id
_entity.type
_entity.pdbx_description
1 polymer ?
#
loop_
_entity_poly.entity_id
_entity_poly.type
_entity_poly.pdbx_seq_one_letter_code
_entity_poly.pdbx_strand_id
1 'polypeptide(L)'
;MSGRRLIAYVHVAGAVYGPGDDVPPEVARRIGAHAWAPADGDQDDGGEQQLDDQGDGDQAPAPSEAPPRSGRGSGVEAWRKFAEQHDVEVPADATREDVIAACEAAGVIEPEV
;
A
#
# COMPACT_ATOMS: atom_id res chain seq x y z
N MET A 1 -32.99 -2.12 -2.78
CA MET A 1 -31.85 -3.00 -2.42
C MET A 1 -30.73 -2.07 -1.98
N SER A 2 -30.39 -2.05 -0.69
CA SER A 2 -29.40 -1.13 -0.13
C SER A 2 -27.99 -1.59 -0.55
N GLY A 3 -27.49 -1.03 -1.65
CA GLY A 3 -26.11 -1.23 -2.07
C GLY A 3 -25.17 -0.55 -1.08
N ARG A 4 -24.29 -1.32 -0.45
CA ARG A 4 -23.19 -0.76 0.35
C ARG A 4 -22.37 0.13 -0.57
N ARG A 5 -22.13 1.36 -0.14
CA ARG A 5 -21.33 2.36 -0.87
C ARG A 5 -19.92 2.38 -0.31
N LEU A 6 -18.95 2.74 -1.13
CA LEU A 6 -17.58 2.94 -0.66
C LEU A 6 -17.45 4.28 0.07
N ILE A 7 -16.54 4.41 1.03
CA ILE A 7 -16.21 5.71 1.65
C ILE A 7 -15.12 6.47 0.88
N ALA A 8 -14.36 5.76 0.05
CA ALA A 8 -13.23 6.28 -0.71
C ALA A 8 -13.13 5.54 -2.06
N TYR A 9 -12.30 6.05 -2.96
CA TYR A 9 -12.00 5.38 -4.22
C TYR A 9 -11.17 4.12 -3.97
N VAL A 10 -11.63 2.98 -4.48
CA VAL A 10 -10.97 1.67 -4.32
C VAL A 10 -10.59 1.12 -5.69
N HIS A 11 -9.34 0.70 -5.81
CA HIS A 11 -8.80 0.15 -7.05
C HIS A 11 -8.75 -1.38 -6.93
N VAL A 12 -9.47 -2.09 -7.79
CA VAL A 12 -9.50 -3.56 -7.81
C VAL A 12 -9.29 -4.07 -9.23
N ALA A 13 -8.27 -4.88 -9.43
CA ALA A 13 -7.94 -5.49 -10.73
C ALA A 13 -7.83 -4.48 -11.90
N GLY A 14 -7.34 -3.27 -11.61
CA GLY A 14 -7.18 -2.19 -12.59
C GLY A 14 -8.42 -1.34 -12.84
N ALA A 15 -9.55 -1.65 -12.21
CA ALA A 15 -10.76 -0.83 -12.24
C ALA A 15 -10.89 0.00 -10.95
N VAL A 16 -11.32 1.25 -11.07
CA VAL A 16 -11.55 2.18 -9.96
C VAL A 16 -13.05 2.22 -9.66
N TYR A 17 -13.41 2.06 -8.38
CA TYR A 17 -14.77 2.16 -7.88
C TYR A 17 -14.85 3.24 -6.82
N GLY A 18 -15.76 4.19 -7.00
CA GLY A 18 -15.97 5.30 -6.09
C GLY A 18 -17.15 5.12 -5.12
N PRO A 19 -17.35 6.09 -4.21
CA PRO A 19 -18.45 6.12 -3.24
C PRO A 19 -19.88 6.07 -3.82
N GLY A 20 -20.02 6.33 -5.11
CA GLY A 20 -21.29 6.26 -5.84
C GLY A 20 -21.40 5.10 -6.82
N ASP A 21 -20.33 4.31 -7.00
CA ASP A 21 -20.30 3.25 -8.00
C ASP A 21 -20.95 1.97 -7.49
N ASP A 22 -21.63 1.28 -8.41
CA ASP A 22 -22.17 -0.04 -8.16
C ASP A 22 -21.05 -1.08 -8.31
N VAL A 23 -20.62 -1.62 -7.17
CA VAL A 23 -19.50 -2.56 -7.11
C VAL A 23 -20.02 -3.99 -7.29
N PRO A 24 -19.56 -4.74 -8.31
CA PRO A 24 -19.96 -6.13 -8.51
C PRO A 24 -19.59 -7.01 -7.29
N PRO A 25 -20.37 -8.07 -6.99
CA PRO A 25 -20.15 -8.90 -5.81
C PRO A 25 -18.78 -9.61 -5.79
N GLU A 26 -18.20 -9.92 -6.94
CA GLU A 26 -16.84 -10.47 -7.05
C GLU A 26 -15.77 -9.48 -6.59
N VAL A 27 -15.96 -8.20 -6.90
CA VAL A 27 -15.09 -7.10 -6.49
C VAL A 27 -15.32 -6.80 -5.02
N ALA A 28 -16.58 -6.75 -4.58
CA ALA A 28 -16.93 -6.46 -3.20
C ALA A 28 -16.30 -7.45 -2.19
N ARG A 29 -16.11 -8.71 -2.59
CA ARG A 29 -15.41 -9.73 -1.78
C ARG A 29 -13.91 -9.47 -1.61
N ARG A 30 -13.31 -8.66 -2.49
CA ARG A 30 -11.91 -8.23 -2.40
C ARG A 30 -11.75 -6.93 -1.63
N ILE A 31 -12.83 -6.16 -1.48
CA ILE A 31 -12.83 -4.89 -0.75
C ILE A 31 -13.06 -5.15 0.74
N GLY A 32 -12.09 -4.74 1.56
CA GLY A 32 -12.16 -4.87 3.02
C GLY A 32 -13.28 -4.05 3.65
N ALA A 33 -13.76 -4.48 4.82
CA ALA A 33 -14.87 -3.85 5.54
C ALA A 33 -14.70 -2.34 5.78
N HIS A 34 -13.45 -1.89 5.98
CA HIS A 34 -13.10 -0.49 6.24
C HIS A 34 -13.30 0.45 5.05
N ALA A 35 -13.38 -0.07 3.82
CA ALA A 35 -13.61 0.74 2.63
C ALA A 35 -15.10 0.95 2.34
N TRP A 36 -15.98 0.28 3.08
CA TRP A 36 -17.42 0.43 2.97
C TRP A 36 -17.94 1.48 3.95
N ALA A 37 -18.92 2.25 3.49
CA ALA A 37 -19.64 3.18 4.33
C ALA A 37 -20.28 2.42 5.50
N PRO A 38 -20.09 2.90 6.74
CA PRO A 38 -20.82 2.35 7.86
C PRO A 38 -22.31 2.47 7.54
N ALA A 39 -23.04 1.37 7.74
CA ALA A 39 -24.48 1.38 7.59
C ALA A 39 -25.03 2.29 8.70
N ASP A 40 -25.44 3.49 8.31
CA ASP A 40 -26.03 4.54 9.13
C ASP A 40 -25.08 5.21 10.16
N GLY A 41 -24.53 6.37 9.77
CA GLY A 41 -24.81 7.59 10.53
C GLY A 41 -23.92 8.00 11.70
N ASP A 42 -22.75 7.41 11.95
CA ASP A 42 -21.83 7.95 12.97
C ASP A 42 -20.92 9.03 12.35
N GLN A 43 -21.41 10.27 12.42
CA GLN A 43 -20.64 11.50 12.23
C GLN A 43 -19.70 11.64 13.45
N ASP A 44 -18.42 11.34 13.26
CA ASP A 44 -17.37 11.87 14.13
C ASP A 44 -16.69 13.02 13.37
N ASP A 45 -17.22 14.22 13.60
CA ASP A 45 -16.66 15.49 13.17
C ASP A 45 -15.72 15.97 14.27
N GLY A 46 -14.42 16.09 13.98
CA GLY A 46 -13.49 16.81 14.85
C GLY A 46 -12.04 16.36 14.80
N GLY A 47 -11.26 16.86 13.84
CA GLY A 47 -9.81 16.74 13.92
C GLY A 47 -9.00 17.21 12.73
N GLU A 48 -9.29 18.38 12.18
CA GLU A 48 -8.40 19.11 11.28
C GLU A 48 -7.00 19.30 11.90
N GLN A 49 -5.99 18.58 11.41
CA GLN A 49 -4.60 19.00 11.53
C GLN A 49 -3.87 18.80 10.20
N GLN A 50 -3.79 19.95 9.53
CA GLN A 50 -2.67 20.43 8.74
C GLN A 50 -2.46 19.79 7.37
N LEU A 51 -2.97 20.53 6.38
CA LEU A 51 -2.44 20.58 5.04
C LEU A 51 -0.99 21.05 5.10
N ASP A 52 -0.04 20.15 4.86
CA ASP A 52 1.23 20.49 4.25
C ASP A 52 1.28 19.91 2.83
N ASP A 53 1.07 20.86 1.92
CA ASP A 53 1.48 20.92 0.53
C ASP A 53 2.84 20.24 0.26
N GLN A 54 2.85 19.03 -0.33
CA GLN A 54 3.83 18.65 -1.35
C GLN A 54 3.47 17.35 -2.10
N GLY A 55 3.28 17.46 -3.43
CA GLY A 55 3.72 16.42 -4.38
C GLY A 55 2.68 15.42 -4.89
N ASP A 56 2.02 15.80 -5.99
CA ASP A 56 2.00 15.08 -7.27
C ASP A 56 2.48 13.61 -7.31
N GLY A 57 1.64 12.73 -7.89
CA GLY A 57 1.98 11.36 -8.32
C GLY A 57 0.91 10.36 -7.90
N ASP A 58 -0.10 10.04 -8.72
CA ASP A 58 0.08 9.07 -9.81
C ASP A 58 1.29 8.14 -9.58
N GLN A 59 1.07 7.07 -8.83
CA GLN A 59 1.76 5.84 -9.16
C GLN A 59 0.69 4.74 -9.22
N ALA A 60 0.49 4.25 -10.43
CA ALA A 60 0.34 2.83 -10.75
C ALA A 60 1.19 1.95 -9.79
N PRO A 61 1.13 0.60 -9.82
CA PRO A 61 2.28 -0.17 -9.34
C PRO A 61 3.52 0.32 -10.12
N ALA A 62 4.25 1.28 -9.56
CA ALA A 62 5.53 1.71 -10.06
C ALA A 62 6.45 0.49 -10.00
N PRO A 63 7.44 0.37 -10.91
CA PRO A 63 8.49 -0.62 -10.73
C PRO A 63 9.01 -0.43 -9.31
N SER A 64 8.94 -1.50 -8.52
CA SER A 64 9.19 -1.49 -7.08
C SER A 64 10.42 -0.64 -6.78
N GLU A 65 10.21 0.56 -6.23
CA GLU A 65 11.29 1.41 -5.73
C GLU A 65 11.74 0.85 -4.38
N ALA A 66 13.05 0.87 -4.15
CA ALA A 66 13.64 0.36 -2.93
C ALA A 66 13.00 1.08 -1.71
N PRO A 67 12.59 0.35 -0.66
CA PRO A 67 12.09 0.98 0.56
C PRO A 67 13.14 1.96 1.11
N PRO A 68 12.74 2.99 1.87
CA PRO A 68 13.71 3.84 2.54
C PRO A 68 14.64 3.00 3.43
N ARG A 69 15.94 3.29 3.42
CA ARG A 69 16.93 2.64 4.29
C ARG A 69 16.94 3.16 5.73
N SER A 70 16.18 4.18 6.09
CA SER A 70 15.98 4.59 7.48
C SER A 70 14.70 5.41 7.66
N GLY A 71 14.11 5.32 8.85
CA GLY A 71 12.89 6.05 9.20
C GLY A 71 11.62 5.19 9.23
N ARG A 72 10.48 5.89 9.36
CA ARG A 72 9.15 5.27 9.36
C ARG A 72 8.84 4.75 7.96
N GLY A 73 8.82 3.43 7.78
CA GLY A 73 8.68 2.76 6.48
C GLY A 73 9.85 1.85 6.10
N SER A 74 10.97 1.95 6.82
CA SER A 74 12.17 1.12 6.62
C SER A 74 12.13 -0.19 7.40
N GLY A 75 10.95 -0.76 7.63
CA GLY A 75 10.82 -2.00 8.40
C GLY A 75 11.42 -3.20 7.65
N VAL A 76 11.86 -4.23 8.38
CA VAL A 76 12.29 -5.50 7.79
C VAL A 76 11.22 -6.11 6.86
N GLU A 77 9.94 -5.92 7.19
CA GLU A 77 8.82 -6.39 6.37
C GLU A 77 8.73 -5.67 5.01
N ALA A 78 9.01 -4.37 4.97
CA ALA A 78 9.01 -3.60 3.71
C ALA A 78 10.14 -4.08 2.79
N TRP A 79 11.32 -4.33 3.38
CA TRP A 79 12.47 -4.88 2.68
C TRP A 79 12.28 -6.31 2.21
N ARG A 80 11.61 -7.17 3.00
CA ARG A 80 11.29 -8.54 2.58
C ARG A 80 10.32 -8.56 1.40
N LYS A 81 9.25 -7.77 1.49
CA LYS A 81 8.30 -7.65 0.39
C LYS A 81 8.99 -7.16 -0.89
N PHE A 82 9.94 -6.24 -0.76
CA PHE A 82 10.76 -5.80 -1.89
C PHE A 82 11.64 -6.94 -2.44
N ALA A 83 12.38 -7.65 -1.59
CA ALA A 83 13.19 -8.80 -1.98
C ALA A 83 12.37 -9.87 -2.72
N GLU A 84 11.19 -10.24 -2.19
CA GLU A 84 10.28 -11.21 -2.82
C GLU A 84 9.78 -10.75 -4.20
N GLN A 85 9.51 -9.45 -4.38
CA GLN A 85 9.08 -8.91 -5.67
C GLN A 85 10.18 -8.95 -6.75
N HIS A 86 11.44 -9.01 -6.32
CA HIS A 86 12.61 -9.06 -7.20
C HIS A 86 13.27 -10.45 -7.23
N ASP A 87 12.57 -11.49 -6.78
CA ASP A 87 13.07 -12.87 -6.71
C ASP A 87 14.38 -13.01 -5.91
N VAL A 88 14.58 -12.15 -4.90
CA VAL A 88 15.73 -12.21 -3.98
C VAL A 88 15.37 -13.09 -2.80
N GLU A 89 16.05 -14.24 -2.68
CA GLU A 89 15.84 -15.17 -1.58
C GLU A 89 16.53 -14.66 -0.31
N VAL A 90 15.73 -14.36 0.72
CA VAL A 90 16.19 -13.89 2.02
C VAL A 90 15.67 -14.77 3.17
N PRO A 91 16.50 -15.09 4.18
CA PRO A 91 16.06 -15.87 5.33
C PRO A 91 14.91 -15.20 6.10
N ALA A 92 13.97 -16.01 6.62
CA ALA A 92 12.83 -15.50 7.40
C ALA A 92 13.22 -14.94 8.78
N ASP A 93 14.44 -15.19 9.22
CA ASP A 93 15.11 -14.64 10.40
C ASP A 93 16.13 -13.54 10.05
N ALA A 94 16.32 -13.25 8.76
CA ALA A 94 17.21 -12.18 8.30
C ALA A 94 16.76 -10.84 8.87
N THR A 95 17.73 -10.09 9.39
CA THR A 95 17.48 -8.72 9.83
C THR A 95 17.23 -7.82 8.63
N ARG A 96 16.69 -6.63 8.88
CA ARG A 96 16.52 -5.61 7.84
C ARG A 96 17.83 -5.37 7.07
N GLU A 97 18.96 -5.26 7.76
CA GLU A 97 20.26 -5.02 7.15
C GLU A 97 20.68 -6.19 6.25
N ASP A 98 20.44 -7.42 6.70
CA ASP A 98 20.71 -8.62 5.89
C ASP A 98 19.86 -8.66 4.61
N VAL A 99 18.59 -8.22 4.68
CA VAL A 99 17.71 -8.15 3.51
C VAL A 99 18.17 -7.08 2.52
N ILE A 100 18.59 -5.91 3.02
CA ILE A 100 19.18 -4.84 2.19
C ILE A 100 20.46 -5.35 1.50
N ALA A 101 21.36 -5.99 2.25
CA ALA A 101 22.59 -6.54 1.72
C ALA A 101 22.34 -7.63 0.65
N ALA A 102 21.32 -8.47 0.84
CA ALA A 102 20.91 -9.44 -0.17
C ALA A 102 20.37 -8.76 -1.44
N CYS A 103 19.61 -7.69 -1.30
CA CYS A 103 19.13 -6.88 -2.44
C CYS A 103 20.28 -6.18 -3.17
N GLU A 104 21.31 -5.70 -2.47
CA GLU A 104 22.53 -5.12 -3.07
C GLU A 104 23.34 -6.20 -3.81
N ALA A 105 23.53 -7.36 -3.17
CA ALA A 105 24.26 -8.48 -3.76
C ALA A 105 23.56 -9.02 -5.02
N ALA A 106 22.23 -8.96 -5.06
CA ALA A 106 21.41 -9.30 -6.22
C ALA A 106 21.40 -8.19 -7.30
N GLY A 107 21.98 -7.01 -7.04
CA GLY A 107 22.00 -5.88 -7.96
C GLY A 107 20.64 -5.22 -8.16
N VAL A 108 19.72 -5.44 -7.22
CA VAL A 108 18.35 -4.91 -7.27
C VAL A 108 18.28 -3.49 -6.70
N ILE A 109 19.18 -3.16 -5.77
CA ILE A 109 19.33 -1.80 -5.25
C ILE A 109 20.77 -1.31 -5.43
N GLU A 110 20.93 0.01 -5.55
CA GLU A 110 22.26 0.59 -5.65
C GLU A 110 23.05 0.40 -4.34
N PRO A 111 24.29 -0.09 -4.39
CA PRO A 111 25.13 -0.19 -3.21
C PRO A 111 25.43 1.21 -2.67
N GLU A 112 25.35 1.39 -1.35
CA GLU A 112 25.80 2.66 -0.75
C GLU A 112 27.30 2.84 -0.99
N VAL A 113 27.68 3.96 -1.63
CA VAL A 113 29.07 4.34 -1.90
C VAL A 113 29.64 5.28 -0.85
#